data_AF-A0A4V2B067-F1
#
_entry.id   AF-A0A4V2B067-F1
#
_cell.length_a   1.000
_cell.length_b   1.000
_cell.length_c   1.000
_cell.angle_alpha   90.00
_cell.angle_beta   90.00
_cell.angle_gamma   90.00
#
_symmetry.space_group_name_H-M   'P 1'
#
loop_
_entity.id
_entity.type
_entity.pdbx_description
1 polymer ?
#
loop_
_entity_poly.entity_id
_entity_poly.type
_entity_poly.pdbx_seq_one_letter_code
_entity_poly.pdbx_strand_id
1 'polypeptide(L)'
;QNEEDEDKTPKVQLLTLHACKGLEFPNVIFVGCEEDLIPHKTLGSDVSEERRLFYVGVTRAKHHLIMTRAMSRKRYGQFRPVAPSRFLLEIPPAMVSVFETGFRPVSADQRKSMLSDLFAKIAATAPNQKIT
;
A
#
# COMPACT_ATOMS: atom_id res chain seq x y z
N GLN A 1 -11.70 -21.84 -27.21
CA GLN A 1 -12.12 -20.44 -27.07
C GLN A 1 -10.90 -19.72 -26.54
N ASN A 2 -10.27 -18.90 -27.38
CA ASN A 2 -9.01 -18.24 -27.06
C ASN A 2 -9.35 -17.05 -26.16
N GLU A 3 -9.03 -17.15 -24.87
CA GLU A 3 -9.06 -16.02 -23.95
C GLU A 3 -7.94 -15.05 -24.35
N GLU A 4 -8.39 -14.03 -25.07
CA GLU A 4 -8.00 -12.62 -25.02
C GLU A 4 -6.54 -12.31 -24.68
N ASP A 5 -5.86 -11.70 -25.65
CA ASP A 5 -4.60 -10.97 -25.47
C ASP A 5 -4.69 -10.06 -24.24
N GLU A 6 -4.19 -10.58 -23.11
CA GLU A 6 -4.09 -9.86 -21.86
C GLU A 6 -3.23 -8.61 -22.13
N ASP A 7 -3.87 -7.45 -22.12
CA ASP A 7 -3.29 -6.14 -22.36
C ASP A 7 -2.06 -5.95 -21.44
N LYS A 8 -0.86 -6.25 -21.99
CA LYS A 8 0.46 -6.26 -21.33
C LYS A 8 0.94 -4.87 -20.91
N THR A 9 0.03 -3.93 -20.77
CA THR A 9 0.32 -2.61 -20.21
C THR A 9 0.68 -2.76 -18.74
N PRO A 10 1.80 -2.17 -18.29
CA PRO A 10 2.19 -2.23 -16.89
C PRO A 10 1.16 -1.48 -16.04
N LYS A 11 0.59 -2.20 -15.07
CA LYS A 11 -0.48 -1.72 -14.20
C LYS A 11 -0.04 -1.83 -12.73
N VAL A 12 -0.57 -0.93 -11.91
CA VAL A 12 -0.47 -1.05 -10.45
C VAL A 12 -1.50 -2.06 -9.99
N GLN A 13 -1.07 -3.05 -9.20
CA GLN A 13 -1.98 -4.05 -8.63
C GLN A 13 -2.50 -3.58 -7.28
N LEU A 14 -3.81 -3.43 -7.17
CA LEU A 14 -4.50 -3.15 -5.91
C LEU A 14 -5.19 -4.44 -5.45
N LEU A 15 -4.71 -5.00 -4.34
CA LEU A 15 -5.16 -6.29 -3.82
C LEU A 15 -5.55 -6.16 -2.35
N THR A 16 -6.44 -7.05 -1.91
CA THR A 16 -6.65 -7.27 -0.47
C THR A 16 -5.50 -8.11 0.08
N LEU A 17 -5.27 -8.08 1.40
CA LEU A 17 -4.25 -8.91 2.05
C LEU A 17 -4.49 -10.42 1.81
N HIS A 18 -5.74 -10.85 1.70
CA HIS A 18 -6.05 -12.24 1.39
C HIS A 18 -5.67 -12.60 -0.05
N ALA A 19 -5.95 -11.71 -1.01
CA ALA A 19 -5.66 -11.93 -2.42
C ALA A 19 -4.16 -11.88 -2.75
N CYS A 20 -3.33 -11.24 -1.92
CA CYS A 20 -1.88 -11.17 -2.16
C CYS A 20 -1.13 -12.46 -1.81
N LYS A 21 -1.78 -13.44 -1.17
CA LYS A 21 -1.14 -14.69 -0.74
C LYS A 21 -0.56 -15.45 -1.94
N GLY A 22 0.73 -15.80 -1.85
CA GLY A 22 1.44 -16.51 -2.92
C GLY A 22 1.98 -15.61 -4.04
N LEU A 23 1.69 -14.31 -4.00
CA LEU A 23 2.27 -13.32 -4.90
C LEU A 23 3.46 -12.63 -4.23
N GLU A 24 4.36 -12.04 -5.03
CA GLU A 24 5.45 -11.22 -4.53
C GLU A 24 5.71 -10.06 -5.49
N PHE A 25 6.08 -8.90 -4.95
CA PHE A 25 6.28 -7.68 -5.71
C PHE A 25 7.60 -7.01 -5.34
N PRO A 26 8.28 -6.38 -6.32
CA PRO A 26 9.48 -5.59 -6.03
C PRO A 26 9.23 -4.51 -4.96
N ASN A 27 8.09 -3.84 -5.06
CA ASN A 27 7.68 -2.74 -4.18
C ASN A 27 6.24 -2.99 -3.70
N VAL A 28 6.00 -2.87 -2.39
CA VAL A 28 4.67 -3.00 -1.79
C VAL A 28 4.35 -1.77 -0.97
N ILE A 29 3.15 -1.23 -1.18
CA ILE A 29 2.56 -0.20 -0.34
C ILE A 29 1.44 -0.85 0.48
N PHE A 30 1.72 -1.11 1.75
CA PHE A 30 0.74 -1.60 2.71
C PHE A 30 -0.02 -0.39 3.29
N VAL A 31 -1.27 -0.26 2.91
CA VAL A 31 -2.12 0.86 3.32
C VAL A 31 -2.99 0.51 4.52
N GLY A 32 -3.19 1.48 5.42
CA GLY A 32 -4.15 1.36 6.52
C GLY A 32 -3.67 0.49 7.68
N CYS A 33 -2.40 0.61 8.08
CA CYS A 33 -1.86 -0.04 9.28
C CYS A 33 -2.39 0.64 10.56
N GLU A 34 -3.68 0.42 10.84
CA GLU A 34 -4.47 1.09 11.89
C GLU A 34 -5.18 0.04 12.76
N GLU A 35 -5.38 0.35 14.04
CA GLU A 35 -6.30 -0.40 14.89
C GLU A 35 -7.71 -0.40 14.28
N ASP A 36 -8.49 -1.45 14.56
CA ASP A 36 -9.81 -1.72 13.97
C ASP A 36 -9.81 -1.96 12.44
N LEU A 37 -8.66 -1.90 11.76
CA LEU A 37 -8.50 -2.24 10.35
C LEU A 37 -7.56 -3.44 10.16
N ILE A 38 -6.41 -3.41 10.81
CA ILE A 38 -5.48 -4.54 10.94
C ILE A 38 -4.78 -4.43 12.31
N PRO A 39 -5.19 -5.18 13.34
CA PRO A 39 -6.21 -6.24 13.31
C PRO A 39 -7.63 -5.69 13.11
N HIS A 40 -8.46 -6.45 12.37
CA HIS A 40 -9.86 -6.11 12.20
C HIS A 40 -10.65 -6.23 13.52
N LYS A 41 -11.49 -5.23 13.80
CA LYS A 41 -12.21 -5.04 15.08
C LYS A 41 -13.03 -6.26 15.55
N THR A 42 -13.53 -7.07 14.61
CA THR A 42 -14.48 -8.16 14.90
C THR A 42 -13.86 -9.39 15.57
N LEU A 43 -12.52 -9.49 15.64
CA LEU A 43 -11.84 -10.68 16.17
C LEU A 43 -11.64 -10.65 17.70
N GLY A 44 -12.06 -9.58 18.39
CA GLY A 44 -11.97 -9.50 19.84
C GLY A 44 -10.51 -9.52 20.33
N SER A 45 -10.19 -10.40 21.28
CA SER A 45 -8.84 -10.51 21.86
C SER A 45 -7.90 -11.43 21.08
N ASP A 46 -8.41 -12.38 20.31
CA ASP A 46 -7.57 -13.29 19.53
C ASP A 46 -7.23 -12.67 18.16
N VAL A 47 -6.03 -12.13 18.08
CA VAL A 47 -5.51 -11.45 16.88
C VAL A 47 -4.51 -12.33 16.11
N SER A 48 -4.42 -13.62 16.42
CA SER A 48 -3.39 -14.52 15.89
C SER A 48 -3.46 -14.66 14.36
N GLU A 49 -4.67 -14.82 13.81
CA GLU A 49 -4.85 -14.91 12.36
C GLU A 49 -4.58 -13.57 11.64
N GLU A 50 -4.98 -12.45 12.23
CA GLU A 50 -4.66 -11.12 11.66
C GLU A 50 -3.18 -10.81 11.73
N ARG A 51 -2.50 -11.26 12.78
CA ARG A 51 -1.03 -11.18 12.89
C ARG A 51 -0.37 -11.97 11.77
N ARG A 52 -0.85 -13.18 11.49
CA ARG A 52 -0.38 -13.98 10.36
C ARG A 52 -0.64 -13.27 9.04
N LEU A 53 -1.82 -12.67 8.86
CA LEU A 53 -2.18 -11.92 7.66
C LEU A 53 -1.27 -10.70 7.45
N PHE A 54 -0.99 -9.94 8.53
CA PHE A 54 -0.04 -8.83 8.51
C PHE A 54 1.36 -9.30 8.10
N TYR A 55 1.86 -10.38 8.69
CA TYR A 55 3.16 -10.96 8.34
C TYR A 55 3.21 -11.43 6.87
N VAL A 56 2.15 -12.07 6.38
CA VAL A 56 2.04 -12.44 4.95
C VAL A 56 2.14 -11.19 4.08
N GLY A 57 1.40 -10.12 4.40
CA GLY A 57 1.47 -8.85 3.67
C GLY A 57 2.87 -8.23 3.65
N VAL A 58 3.55 -8.19 4.80
CA VAL A 58 4.93 -7.68 4.94
C VAL A 58 5.89 -8.47 4.06
N THR A 59 5.79 -9.80 4.04
CA THR A 59 6.67 -10.67 3.26
C THR A 59 6.38 -10.71 1.76
N ARG A 60 5.36 -9.99 1.26
CA ARG A 60 5.13 -9.87 -0.19
C ARG A 60 6.13 -8.92 -0.87
N ALA A 61 6.81 -8.07 -0.09
CA ALA A 61 7.78 -7.10 -0.61
C ALA A 61 9.17 -7.72 -0.77
N LYS A 62 9.78 -7.58 -1.97
CA LYS A 62 11.16 -8.04 -2.21
C LYS A 62 12.23 -7.01 -1.89
N HIS A 63 11.98 -5.74 -2.19
CA HIS A 63 12.98 -4.67 -2.04
C HIS A 63 12.50 -3.56 -1.11
N HIS A 64 11.29 -3.05 -1.34
CA HIS A 64 10.77 -1.93 -0.57
C HIS A 64 9.36 -2.21 -0.05
N LEU A 65 9.19 -2.00 1.25
CA LEU A 65 7.89 -2.01 1.92
C LEU A 65 7.62 -0.62 2.51
N ILE A 66 6.52 0.00 2.10
CA ILE A 66 6.03 1.25 2.65
C ILE A 66 4.72 0.95 3.38
N MET A 67 4.67 1.25 4.67
CA MET A 67 3.47 1.12 5.49
C MET A 67 2.88 2.50 5.77
N THR A 68 1.56 2.66 5.63
CA THR A 68 0.89 3.95 5.85
C THR A 68 -0.28 3.80 6.82
N ARG A 69 -0.53 4.85 7.61
CA ARG A 69 -1.71 4.99 8.47
C ARG A 69 -2.34 6.36 8.28
N ALA A 70 -3.65 6.48 8.46
CA ALA A 70 -4.32 7.76 8.60
C ALA A 70 -4.23 8.26 10.05
N MET A 71 -4.34 9.58 10.26
CA MET A 71 -4.58 10.15 11.60
C MET A 71 -6.07 10.09 11.98
N SER A 72 -6.94 10.20 10.97
CA SER A 72 -8.38 10.09 11.12
C SER A 72 -8.99 9.41 9.89
N ARG A 73 -10.00 8.58 10.10
CA ARG A 73 -10.70 7.86 9.02
C ARG A 73 -12.20 8.13 9.09
N LYS A 74 -12.84 8.29 7.92
CA LYS A 74 -14.29 8.38 7.82
C LYS A 74 -14.90 6.98 7.99
N ARG A 75 -15.69 6.77 9.04
CA ARG A 75 -16.51 5.57 9.25
C ARG A 75 -17.94 5.99 9.58
N TYR A 76 -18.92 5.35 8.94
CA TYR A 76 -20.35 5.66 9.11
C TYR A 76 -20.65 7.16 8.97
N GLY A 77 -20.06 7.82 7.97
CA GLY A 77 -20.27 9.24 7.69
C GLY A 77 -19.46 10.22 8.54
N GLN A 78 -18.85 9.78 9.65
CA GLN A 78 -18.10 10.64 10.58
C GLN A 78 -16.60 10.36 10.53
N PHE A 79 -15.77 11.41 10.63
CA PHE A 79 -14.33 11.26 10.83
C PHE A 79 -14.06 10.94 12.30
N ARG A 80 -13.28 9.89 12.53
CA ARG A 80 -12.82 9.52 13.87
C ARG A 80 -11.29 9.37 13.87
N PRO A 81 -10.61 9.76 14.96
CA PRO A 81 -9.19 9.47 15.11
C PRO A 81 -8.99 7.95 15.12
N VAL A 82 -7.86 7.51 14.56
CA VAL A 82 -7.48 6.10 14.51
C VAL A 82 -6.11 5.92 15.14
N ALA A 83 -5.99 4.89 15.97
CA ALA A 83 -4.70 4.51 16.54
C ALA A 83 -3.86 3.73 15.51
N PRO A 84 -2.53 3.82 15.56
CA PRO A 84 -1.66 2.97 14.76
C PRO A 84 -1.89 1.50 15.14
N SER A 85 -1.81 0.59 14.15
CA SER A 85 -1.89 -0.85 14.40
C SER A 85 -0.86 -1.29 15.44
N ARG A 86 -1.28 -2.09 16.42
CA ARG A 86 -0.37 -2.71 17.41
C ARG A 86 0.73 -3.54 16.76
N PHE A 87 0.49 -4.11 15.57
CA PHE A 87 1.51 -4.90 14.87
C PHE A 87 2.71 -4.06 14.42
N LEU A 88 2.54 -2.74 14.26
CA LEU A 88 3.67 -1.84 13.99
C LEU A 88 4.63 -1.73 15.19
N LEU A 89 4.11 -1.85 16.41
CA LEU A 89 4.92 -1.76 17.64
C LEU A 89 5.81 -2.99 17.85
N GLU A 90 5.52 -4.08 17.15
CA GLU A 90 6.27 -5.33 17.23
C GLU A 90 7.46 -5.35 16.27
N ILE A 91 7.51 -4.40 15.33
CA ILE A 91 8.65 -4.26 14.42
C ILE A 91 9.80 -3.61 15.19
N PRO A 92 11.00 -4.20 15.20
CA PRO A 92 12.14 -3.61 15.87
C PRO A 92 12.37 -2.17 15.40
N PRO A 93 12.50 -1.18 16.31
CA PRO A 93 12.67 0.23 15.92
C PRO A 93 13.86 0.48 14.99
N ALA A 94 14.92 -0.32 15.12
CA ALA A 94 16.10 -0.24 14.25
C ALA A 94 15.85 -0.62 12.78
N MET A 95 14.72 -1.29 12.48
CA MET A 95 14.36 -1.74 11.14
C MET A 95 13.41 -0.78 10.41
N VAL A 96 12.94 0.28 11.07
CA VAL A 96 11.92 1.19 10.52
C VAL A 96 12.38 2.64 10.56
N SER A 97 12.09 3.36 9.48
CA SER A 97 12.18 4.82 9.42
C SER A 97 10.77 5.39 9.51
N VAL A 98 10.48 6.11 10.58
CA VAL A 98 9.13 6.66 10.84
C VAL A 98 9.07 8.11 10.39
N PHE A 99 8.01 8.46 9.66
CA PHE A 99 7.75 9.82 9.18
C PHE A 99 6.37 10.29 9.64
N GLU A 100 6.30 10.88 10.84
CA GLU A 100 5.07 11.33 11.52
C GLU A 100 4.17 12.24 10.65
N THR A 101 4.76 13.23 9.99
CA THR A 101 4.06 14.18 9.10
C THR A 101 4.11 13.76 7.62
N GLY A 102 4.46 12.50 7.36
CA GLY A 102 4.80 11.99 6.04
C GLY A 102 6.23 12.34 5.61
N PHE A 103 6.74 11.57 4.64
CA PHE A 103 8.03 11.81 4.02
C PHE A 103 7.84 12.71 2.79
N ARG A 104 8.40 13.92 2.81
CA ARG A 104 8.55 14.75 1.59
C ARG A 104 10.04 14.87 1.25
N PRO A 105 10.65 13.83 0.64
CA PRO A 105 12.08 13.82 0.33
C PRO A 105 12.50 14.88 -0.68
N VAL A 106 11.52 15.47 -1.38
CA VAL A 106 11.75 16.34 -2.53
C VAL A 106 11.06 17.67 -2.33
N SER A 107 11.82 18.73 -2.65
CA SER A 107 11.32 20.10 -2.74
C SER A 107 10.13 20.17 -3.70
N ALA A 108 9.32 21.24 -3.60
CA ALA A 108 8.14 21.39 -4.45
C ALA A 108 8.49 21.36 -5.94
N ASP A 109 9.60 22.02 -6.32
CA ASP A 109 10.05 22.11 -7.70
C ASP A 109 10.58 20.78 -8.22
N GLN A 110 11.42 20.09 -7.43
CA GLN A 110 11.91 18.76 -7.79
C GLN A 110 10.77 17.73 -7.87
N ARG A 111 9.76 17.82 -7.00
CA ARG A 111 8.57 16.96 -7.07
C ARG A 111 7.82 17.18 -8.39
N LYS A 112 7.67 18.42 -8.83
CA LYS A 112 7.00 18.75 -10.09
C LYS A 112 7.74 18.12 -11.27
N SER A 113 9.08 18.22 -11.28
CA SER A 113 9.93 17.57 -12.28
C SER A 113 9.86 16.04 -12.21
N MET A 114 9.93 15.43 -11.03
CA MET A 114 9.83 13.98 -10.89
C MET A 114 8.46 13.46 -11.34
N LEU A 115 7.38 14.17 -11.01
CA LEU A 115 6.03 13.81 -11.45
C LEU A 115 5.88 13.97 -12.96
N SER A 116 6.41 15.04 -13.58
CA SER A 116 6.38 15.18 -15.04
C SER A 116 7.12 14.04 -15.72
N ASP A 117 8.30 13.67 -15.20
CA ASP A 117 9.09 12.57 -15.74
C ASP A 117 8.41 11.22 -15.54
N LEU A 118 7.77 11.00 -14.39
CA LEU A 118 6.97 9.81 -14.12
C LEU A 118 5.80 9.71 -15.08
N PHE A 119 5.01 10.77 -15.26
CA PHE A 119 3.88 10.78 -16.17
C PHE A 119 4.31 10.62 -17.62
N ALA A 120 5.44 11.22 -18.03
CA ALA A 120 6.00 11.01 -19.36
C ALA A 120 6.41 9.55 -19.58
N LYS A 121 7.04 8.91 -18.59
CA LYS A 121 7.37 7.49 -18.64
C LYS A 121 6.13 6.60 -18.69
N ILE A 122 5.11 6.89 -17.89
CA ILE A 122 3.82 6.16 -17.92
C ILE A 122 3.17 6.31 -19.30
N ALA A 123 3.09 7.52 -19.85
CA ALA A 123 2.50 7.79 -21.16
C ALA A 123 3.28 7.11 -22.29
N ALA A 124 4.62 7.11 -22.24
CA ALA A 124 5.47 6.42 -23.21
C ALA A 124 5.34 4.89 -23.14
N THR A 125 4.83 4.36 -22.03
CA THR A 125 4.62 2.92 -21.84
C THR A 125 3.18 2.49 -22.17
N ALA A 126 2.27 3.44 -22.42
CA ALA A 126 0.92 3.15 -22.89
C ALA A 126 0.90 3.04 -24.44
N PRO A 127 0.43 1.94 -25.04
CA PRO A 127 0.26 1.87 -26.47
C PRO A 127 -0.79 2.87 -26.95
N ASN A 128 -0.50 3.54 -28.07
CA ASN A 128 -1.37 4.52 -28.74
C ASN A 128 -2.79 3.98 -28.95
N GLN A 129 -3.71 4.32 -28.06
CA GLN A 129 -5.14 4.10 -28.30
C GLN A 129 -5.70 5.36 -28.96
N LYS A 130 -5.77 5.34 -30.30
CA LYS A 130 -6.61 6.28 -31.05
C LYS A 130 -8.06 5.98 -30.65
N ILE A 131 -8.69 6.94 -29.99
CA ILE A 131 -10.12 6.93 -29.71
C ILE A 131 -10.82 7.25 -31.04
N THR A 132 -11.49 6.25 -31.63
CA THR A 132 -12.55 6.41 -32.64
C THR A 132 -13.87 6.03 -32.03
#